data_AF-A0A4Q3X3S5-F1
#
_entry.id   AF-A0A4Q3X3S5-F1
#
_cell.length_a   1.000
_cell.length_b   1.000
_cell.length_c   1.000
_cell.angle_alpha   90.00
_cell.angle_beta   90.00
_cell.angle_gamma   90.00
#
_symmetry.space_group_name_H-M   'P 1'
#
loop_
_entity.id
_entity.type
_entity.pdbx_description
1 polymer ?
#
loop_
_entity_poly.entity_id
_entity_poly.type
_entity_poly.pdbx_seq_one_letter_code
_entity_poly.pdbx_strand_id
1 'polypeptide(L)'
;MTKYLPSRYCRQILFSFFVLIATLTTARADDGYRLWLRYEPLPADKAATYRKLVSNVVAPGDSATQSAIRQELVQGCSGLLGQQITTAPAVKGSGAVVVGTPKSSPAIAALKLEKQLDGLGVDGYLIRSVKIGNQSATVI
;
A
#
# COMPACT_ATOMS: atom_id res chain seq x y z
N MET A 1 59.84 8.86 28.35
CA MET A 1 59.15 9.74 29.33
C MET A 1 57.65 9.70 29.02
N THR A 2 56.94 8.73 29.59
CA THR A 2 55.52 8.44 29.31
C THR A 2 54.63 9.33 30.17
N LYS A 3 54.00 10.35 29.57
CA LYS A 3 53.03 11.21 30.27
C LYS A 3 51.70 10.46 30.40
N TYR A 4 51.37 10.00 31.61
CA TYR A 4 50.06 9.41 31.91
C TYR A 4 48.99 10.51 31.92
N LEU A 5 47.91 10.31 31.15
CA LEU A 5 46.74 11.18 31.15
C LEU A 5 46.03 11.11 32.52
N PRO A 6 45.65 12.24 33.15
CA PRO A 6 44.99 12.22 34.46
C PRO A 6 43.63 11.50 34.41
N SER A 7 43.35 10.68 35.43
CA SER A 7 42.14 9.81 35.54
C SER A 7 40.80 10.52 35.25
N ARG A 8 40.69 11.82 35.55
CA ARG A 8 39.50 12.62 35.28
C ARG A 8 39.23 12.82 33.78
N TYR A 9 40.27 12.98 32.96
CA TYR A 9 40.13 13.11 31.51
C TYR A 9 39.74 11.76 30.87
N CYS A 10 40.29 10.66 31.38
CA CYS A 10 39.91 9.31 30.95
C CYS A 10 38.40 9.05 31.20
N ARG A 11 37.90 9.44 32.39
CA ARG A 11 36.47 9.31 32.73
C ARG A 11 35.56 10.20 31.88
N GLN A 12 35.98 11.43 31.58
CA GLN A 12 35.22 12.33 30.70
C GLN A 12 35.18 11.81 29.26
N ILE A 13 36.32 11.33 28.74
CA ILE A 13 36.41 10.72 27.41
C ILE A 13 35.51 9.47 27.34
N LEU A 14 35.58 8.59 28.34
CA LEU A 14 34.72 7.40 28.43
C LEU A 14 33.23 7.76 28.48
N PHE A 15 32.86 8.78 29.26
CA PHE A 15 31.48 9.24 29.36
C PHE A 15 30.98 9.85 28.04
N SER A 16 31.75 10.73 27.41
CA SER A 16 31.41 11.31 26.10
C SER A 16 31.32 10.25 25.01
N PHE A 17 32.19 9.24 25.03
CA PHE A 17 32.15 8.13 24.09
C PHE A 17 30.91 7.24 24.31
N PHE A 18 30.54 7.00 25.57
CA PHE A 18 29.31 6.28 25.92
C PHE A 18 28.05 7.02 25.46
N VAL A 19 27.98 8.34 25.66
CA VAL A 19 26.86 9.18 25.19
C VAL A 19 26.77 9.15 23.65
N LEU A 20 27.90 9.21 22.94
CA LEU A 20 27.93 9.13 21.48
C LEU A 20 27.40 7.77 20.97
N ILE A 21 27.86 6.66 21.55
CA ILE A 21 27.40 5.30 21.19
C ILE A 21 25.89 5.13 21.46
N ALA A 22 25.38 5.68 22.56
CA ALA A 22 23.96 5.60 22.89
C ALA A 22 23.04 6.34 21.88
N THR A 23 23.57 7.32 21.14
CA THR A 23 22.80 8.04 20.10
C THR A 23 22.77 7.35 18.74
N LEU A 24 23.68 6.39 18.49
CA LEU A 24 23.80 5.67 17.21
C LEU A 24 22.72 4.57 17.02
N THR A 25 22.02 4.16 18.07
CA THR A 25 21.06 3.05 18.02
C THR A 25 19.65 3.42 17.55
N THR A 26 19.41 4.68 17.21
CA THR A 26 18.07 5.16 16.76
C THR A 26 17.89 5.09 15.24
N ALA A 27 18.95 4.80 14.49
CA ALA A 27 18.88 4.62 13.04
C ALA A 27 18.33 3.21 12.70
N ARG A 28 17.00 3.07 12.63
CA ARG A 28 16.37 1.91 12.00
C ARG A 28 16.38 2.12 10.49
N ALA A 29 17.37 1.56 9.82
CA ALA A 29 17.34 1.45 8.37
C ALA A 29 16.21 0.47 7.98
N ASP A 30 15.59 0.74 6.83
CA ASP A 30 14.76 -0.27 6.15
C ASP A 30 15.63 -1.49 5.90
N ASP A 31 15.23 -2.65 6.40
CA ASP A 31 15.98 -3.91 6.23
C ASP A 31 15.89 -4.46 4.80
N GLY A 32 15.13 -3.79 3.94
CA GLY A 32 14.98 -4.12 2.53
C GLY A 32 14.06 -5.31 2.26
N TYR A 33 13.47 -5.91 3.31
CA TYR A 33 12.61 -7.09 3.19
C TYR A 33 11.43 -6.85 2.24
N ARG A 34 10.84 -5.64 2.30
CA ARG A 34 9.66 -5.28 1.51
C ARG A 34 9.99 -4.90 0.06
N LEU A 35 11.27 -4.81 -0.31
CA LEU A 35 11.73 -4.39 -1.64
C LEU A 35 10.97 -3.15 -2.13
N TRP A 36 10.27 -3.23 -3.26
CA TRP A 36 9.49 -2.14 -3.83
C TRP A 36 8.07 -1.99 -3.22
N LEU A 37 7.60 -2.94 -2.42
CA LEU A 37 6.24 -2.96 -1.83
C LEU A 37 6.18 -2.25 -0.46
N ARG A 38 6.76 -1.04 -0.39
CA ARG A 38 6.94 -0.31 0.88
C ARG A 38 5.65 0.31 1.41
N TYR A 39 4.64 0.51 0.56
CA TYR A 39 3.31 1.06 0.91
C TYR A 39 3.34 2.22 1.93
N GLU A 40 4.37 3.08 1.86
CA GLU A 40 4.54 4.20 2.77
C GLU A 40 3.55 5.32 2.43
N PRO A 41 3.07 6.08 3.43
CA PRO A 41 2.14 7.17 3.19
C PRO A 41 2.66 8.15 2.13
N LEU A 42 1.80 8.46 1.17
CA LEU A 42 2.06 9.47 0.16
C LEU A 42 2.12 10.88 0.78
N PRO A 43 2.76 11.85 0.10
CA PRO A 43 2.63 13.26 0.43
C PRO A 43 1.15 13.66 0.60
N ALA A 44 0.86 14.52 1.59
CA ALA A 44 -0.51 14.77 2.04
C ALA A 44 -1.44 15.28 0.94
N ASP A 45 -0.94 16.09 0.01
CA ASP A 45 -1.67 16.60 -1.16
C ASP A 45 -2.07 15.47 -2.12
N LYS A 46 -1.15 14.52 -2.36
CA LYS A 46 -1.41 13.33 -3.20
C LYS A 46 -2.36 12.37 -2.49
N ALA A 47 -2.12 12.08 -1.22
CA ALA A 47 -2.99 11.21 -0.42
C ALA A 47 -4.44 11.76 -0.39
N ALA A 48 -4.62 13.07 -0.17
CA ALA A 48 -5.93 13.71 -0.16
C ALA A 48 -6.66 13.58 -1.52
N THR A 49 -5.92 13.62 -2.63
CA THR A 49 -6.49 13.42 -3.97
C THR A 49 -6.94 11.98 -4.16
N TYR A 50 -6.09 11.00 -3.83
CA TYR A 50 -6.39 9.59 -4.06
C TYR A 50 -7.41 8.99 -3.09
N ARG A 51 -7.54 9.51 -1.86
CA ARG A 51 -8.61 9.10 -0.92
C ARG A 51 -10.02 9.29 -1.48
N LYS A 52 -10.21 10.22 -2.43
CA LYS A 52 -11.49 10.42 -3.12
C LYS A 52 -11.75 9.37 -4.22
N LEU A 53 -10.69 8.72 -4.70
CA LEU A 53 -10.69 7.77 -5.82
C LEU A 53 -10.66 6.31 -5.36
N VAL A 54 -10.19 6.07 -4.12
CA VAL A 54 -10.05 4.75 -3.50
C VAL A 54 -10.66 4.79 -2.10
N SER A 55 -11.90 4.33 -1.97
CA SER A 55 -12.67 4.33 -0.73
C SER A 55 -12.89 2.93 -0.15
N ASN A 56 -13.04 1.92 -1.02
CA ASN A 56 -13.18 0.51 -0.64
C ASN A 56 -12.74 -0.41 -1.78
N VAL A 57 -12.47 -1.67 -1.44
CA VAL A 57 -12.12 -2.74 -2.38
C VAL A 57 -13.29 -3.72 -2.50
N VAL A 58 -13.71 -4.01 -3.74
CA VAL A 58 -14.76 -4.98 -4.06
C VAL A 58 -14.18 -6.07 -4.92
N ALA A 59 -13.95 -7.24 -4.35
CA ALA A 59 -13.43 -8.42 -5.04
C ALA A 59 -14.23 -9.64 -4.61
N PRO A 60 -15.39 -9.91 -5.25
CA PRO A 60 -16.42 -10.81 -4.72
C PRO A 60 -16.15 -12.32 -4.91
N GLY A 61 -15.04 -12.73 -5.52
CA GLY A 61 -14.71 -14.15 -5.68
C GLY A 61 -14.03 -14.78 -4.46
N ASP A 62 -14.19 -16.09 -4.27
CA ASP A 62 -13.71 -16.78 -3.05
C ASP A 62 -12.42 -17.60 -3.23
N SER A 63 -11.78 -17.53 -4.41
CA SER A 63 -10.50 -18.21 -4.65
C SER A 63 -9.37 -17.66 -3.78
N ALA A 64 -8.31 -18.45 -3.58
CA ALA A 64 -7.08 -18.02 -2.92
C ALA A 64 -6.50 -16.74 -3.56
N THR A 65 -6.49 -16.65 -4.89
CA THR A 65 -6.03 -15.46 -5.62
C THR A 65 -6.86 -14.23 -5.31
N GLN A 66 -8.19 -14.36 -5.24
CA GLN A 66 -9.07 -13.25 -4.86
C GLN A 66 -8.87 -12.81 -3.40
N SER A 67 -8.57 -13.76 -2.51
CA SER A 67 -8.17 -13.44 -1.14
C SER A 67 -6.87 -12.63 -1.09
N ALA A 68 -5.85 -13.05 -1.85
CA ALA A 68 -4.58 -12.33 -1.96
C ALA A 68 -4.79 -10.91 -2.54
N ILE A 69 -5.60 -10.77 -3.60
CA ILE A 69 -5.96 -9.47 -4.19
C ILE A 69 -6.56 -8.54 -3.12
N ARG A 70 -7.52 -9.02 -2.32
CA ARG A 70 -8.12 -8.22 -1.25
C ARG A 70 -7.09 -7.79 -0.23
N GLN A 71 -6.26 -8.72 0.24
CA GLN A 71 -5.25 -8.46 1.27
C GLN A 71 -4.25 -7.42 0.77
N GLU A 72 -3.71 -7.59 -0.43
CA GLU A 72 -2.72 -6.68 -1.02
C GLU A 72 -3.29 -5.28 -1.28
N LEU A 73 -4.47 -5.19 -1.89
CA LEU A 73 -5.07 -3.87 -2.16
C LEU A 73 -5.48 -3.15 -0.87
N VAL A 74 -5.99 -3.87 0.12
CA VAL A 74 -6.29 -3.27 1.43
C VAL A 74 -5.01 -2.78 2.09
N GLN A 75 -3.97 -3.62 2.18
CA GLN A 75 -2.71 -3.25 2.82
C GLN A 75 -2.02 -2.09 2.08
N GLY A 76 -1.91 -2.22 0.75
CA GLY A 76 -1.26 -1.26 -0.11
C GLY A 76 -1.95 0.09 -0.12
N CYS A 77 -3.25 0.12 -0.39
CA CYS A 77 -3.99 1.37 -0.40
C CYS A 77 -4.10 1.97 1.01
N SER A 78 -4.23 1.17 2.07
CA SER A 78 -4.30 1.73 3.43
C SER A 78 -2.98 2.40 3.85
N GLY A 79 -1.85 1.76 3.53
CA GLY A 79 -0.52 2.30 3.78
C GLY A 79 -0.27 3.57 2.97
N LEU A 80 -0.40 3.49 1.64
CA LEU A 80 -0.16 4.61 0.72
C LEU A 80 -1.06 5.82 1.02
N LEU A 81 -2.32 5.59 1.38
CA LEU A 81 -3.28 6.66 1.64
C LEU A 81 -3.31 7.08 3.10
N GLY A 82 -2.59 6.41 4.01
CA GLY A 82 -2.61 6.71 5.44
C GLY A 82 -4.02 6.72 6.04
N GLN A 83 -4.92 5.87 5.54
CA GLN A 83 -6.31 5.73 5.98
C GLN A 83 -6.72 4.27 5.80
N GLN A 84 -7.47 3.70 6.75
CA GLN A 84 -7.98 2.35 6.61
C GLN A 84 -8.92 2.21 5.40
N ILE A 85 -8.52 1.37 4.44
CA ILE A 85 -9.37 0.89 3.35
C ILE A 85 -9.99 -0.44 3.78
N THR A 86 -11.25 -0.65 3.44
CA THR A 86 -11.99 -1.87 3.80
C THR A 86 -12.50 -2.59 2.56
N THR A 87 -12.78 -3.87 2.71
CA THR A 87 -13.45 -4.66 1.68
C THR A 87 -14.97 -4.46 1.78
N ALA A 88 -15.65 -4.56 0.65
CA ALA A 88 -17.10 -4.58 0.58
C ALA A 88 -17.58 -5.69 -0.37
N PRO A 89 -18.74 -6.31 -0.10
CA PRO A 89 -19.30 -7.35 -0.98
C PRO A 89 -19.81 -6.80 -2.31
N ALA A 90 -20.06 -5.48 -2.39
CA ALA A 90 -20.53 -4.78 -3.57
C ALA A 90 -20.09 -3.32 -3.51
N VAL A 91 -20.18 -2.63 -4.66
CA VAL A 91 -19.87 -1.20 -4.78
C VAL A 91 -20.76 -0.39 -3.83
N LYS A 92 -20.12 0.33 -2.90
CA LYS A 92 -20.77 1.25 -1.97
C LYS A 92 -20.11 2.62 -2.07
N GLY A 93 -20.90 3.63 -2.44
CA GLY A 93 -20.40 4.98 -2.65
C GLY A 93 -19.40 5.09 -3.80
N SER A 94 -18.87 6.28 -4.00
CA SER A 94 -17.89 6.57 -5.05
C SER A 94 -16.47 6.22 -4.59
N GLY A 95 -15.59 5.96 -5.56
CA GLY A 95 -14.20 5.59 -5.32
C GLY A 95 -13.98 4.10 -5.03
N ALA A 96 -14.91 3.22 -5.37
CA ALA A 96 -14.69 1.79 -5.22
C ALA A 96 -13.64 1.30 -6.22
N VAL A 97 -12.72 0.44 -5.76
CA VAL A 97 -11.83 -0.34 -6.62
C VAL A 97 -12.44 -1.74 -6.74
N VAL A 98 -12.95 -2.07 -7.92
CA VAL A 98 -13.64 -3.33 -8.19
C VAL A 98 -12.72 -4.24 -8.98
N VAL A 99 -12.42 -5.42 -8.46
CA VAL A 99 -11.45 -6.33 -9.08
C VAL A 99 -12.09 -7.67 -9.39
N GLY A 100 -11.88 -8.16 -10.61
CA GLY A 100 -12.28 -9.51 -10.99
C GLY A 100 -12.50 -9.70 -12.48
N THR A 101 -13.00 -10.87 -12.82
CA THR A 101 -13.38 -11.21 -14.20
C THR A 101 -14.88 -11.04 -14.39
N PRO A 102 -15.39 -10.98 -15.64
CA PRO A 102 -16.82 -11.09 -15.89
C PRO A 102 -17.48 -12.32 -15.25
N LYS A 103 -16.73 -13.42 -15.07
CA LYS A 103 -17.22 -14.64 -14.40
C LYS A 103 -17.32 -14.48 -12.87
N SER A 104 -16.40 -13.74 -12.25
CA SER A 104 -16.33 -13.64 -10.79
C SER A 104 -17.04 -12.40 -10.23
N SER A 105 -17.33 -11.39 -11.05
CA SER A 105 -17.92 -10.12 -10.61
C SER A 105 -19.08 -9.70 -11.52
N PRO A 106 -20.34 -9.75 -11.03
CA PRO A 106 -21.50 -9.28 -11.79
C PRO A 106 -21.40 -7.80 -12.19
N ALA A 107 -20.76 -6.97 -11.35
CA ALA A 107 -20.55 -5.57 -11.65
C ALA A 107 -19.63 -5.35 -12.85
N ILE A 108 -18.59 -6.19 -13.01
CA ILE A 108 -17.70 -6.15 -14.18
C ILE A 108 -18.39 -6.73 -15.41
N ALA A 109 -19.14 -7.82 -15.27
CA ALA A 109 -19.92 -8.40 -16.38
C ALA A 109 -20.90 -7.39 -16.98
N ALA A 110 -21.56 -6.58 -16.15
CA ALA A 110 -22.52 -5.57 -16.59
C ALA A 110 -21.90 -4.45 -17.45
N LEU A 111 -20.58 -4.24 -17.38
CA LEU A 111 -19.87 -3.23 -18.15
C LEU A 111 -19.61 -3.62 -19.61
N LYS A 112 -19.80 -4.90 -19.97
CA LYS A 112 -19.64 -5.42 -21.34
C LYS A 112 -18.31 -5.01 -21.98
N LEU A 113 -17.21 -5.32 -21.28
CA LEU A 113 -15.85 -4.96 -21.66
C LEU A 113 -15.19 -5.99 -22.59
N GLU A 114 -15.93 -6.95 -23.15
CA GLU A 114 -15.39 -8.14 -23.83
C GLU A 114 -14.43 -7.76 -24.96
N LYS A 115 -14.79 -6.76 -25.78
CA LYS A 115 -13.93 -6.27 -26.87
C LYS A 115 -12.62 -5.65 -26.39
N GLN A 116 -12.59 -5.13 -25.17
CA GLN A 116 -11.40 -4.51 -24.60
C GLN A 116 -10.52 -5.52 -23.86
N LEU A 117 -11.12 -6.62 -23.41
CA LEU A 117 -10.43 -7.75 -22.82
C LEU A 117 -9.85 -8.68 -23.90
N ASP A 118 -10.37 -8.58 -25.13
CA ASP A 118 -9.85 -9.33 -26.28
C ASP A 118 -8.37 -9.02 -26.53
N GLY A 119 -7.59 -10.06 -26.78
CA GLY A 119 -6.15 -9.95 -27.01
C GLY A 119 -5.27 -9.70 -25.77
N LEU A 120 -5.82 -9.58 -24.56
CA LEU A 120 -5.02 -9.40 -23.33
C LEU A 120 -4.26 -10.68 -22.90
N GLY A 121 -4.71 -11.85 -23.36
CA GLY A 121 -4.14 -13.13 -22.93
C GLY A 121 -4.60 -13.56 -21.54
N VAL A 122 -4.03 -14.65 -21.03
CA VAL A 122 -4.48 -15.30 -19.77
C VAL A 122 -4.09 -14.54 -18.51
N ASP A 123 -3.02 -13.76 -18.56
CA ASP A 123 -2.49 -12.98 -17.44
C ASP A 123 -2.67 -11.46 -17.63
N GLY A 124 -3.26 -11.03 -18.74
CA GLY A 124 -3.50 -9.63 -19.01
C GLY A 124 -4.67 -9.06 -18.22
N TYR A 125 -4.62 -7.76 -17.95
CA TYR A 125 -5.63 -7.06 -17.16
C TYR A 125 -5.91 -5.66 -17.74
N LEU A 126 -7.07 -5.11 -17.38
CA LEU A 126 -7.50 -3.78 -17.81
C LEU A 126 -7.78 -2.92 -16.59
N ILE A 127 -7.05 -1.81 -16.43
CA ILE A 127 -7.38 -0.80 -15.42
C ILE A 127 -8.16 0.33 -16.07
N ARG A 128 -9.34 0.63 -15.56
CA ARG A 128 -10.17 1.71 -16.11
C ARG A 128 -11.07 2.38 -15.07
N SER A 129 -11.20 3.69 -15.16
CA SER A 129 -12.25 4.43 -14.45
C SER A 129 -13.58 4.30 -15.20
N VAL A 130 -14.63 3.89 -14.49
CA VAL A 130 -15.98 3.64 -15.03
C VAL A 130 -17.04 4.20 -14.07
N LYS A 131 -18.30 4.16 -14.51
CA LYS A 131 -19.45 4.34 -13.63
C LYS A 131 -20.18 3.01 -13.45
N ILE A 132 -20.44 2.63 -12.21
CA ILE A 132 -21.28 1.48 -11.85
C ILE A 132 -22.51 2.04 -11.13
N GLY A 133 -23.66 2.01 -11.81
CA GLY A 133 -24.81 2.84 -11.42
C GLY A 133 -24.44 4.32 -11.47
N ASN A 134 -24.68 5.05 -10.37
CA ASN A 134 -24.30 6.47 -10.24
C ASN A 134 -22.95 6.68 -9.54
N GLN A 135 -22.20 5.63 -9.25
CA GLN A 135 -20.94 5.70 -8.50
C GLN A 135 -19.74 5.62 -9.44
N SER A 136 -18.80 6.55 -9.29
CA SER A 136 -17.50 6.45 -9.96
C SER A 136 -16.67 5.34 -9.31
N ALA A 137 -16.09 4.48 -10.12
CA ALA A 137 -15.29 3.34 -9.67
C ALA A 137 -14.06 3.15 -10.59
N THR A 138 -13.04 2.49 -10.06
CA THR A 138 -11.94 1.94 -10.88
C THR A 138 -12.12 0.44 -10.96
N VAL A 139 -12.14 -0.13 -12.17
CA VAL A 139 -12.16 -1.57 -12.38
C VAL A 139 -10.78 -2.08 -12.74
N ILE A 140 -10.48 -3.29 -12.27
CA ILE A 140 -9.29 -4.08 -12.58
C ILE A 140 -9.74 -5.49 -13.01
#